data_AF-A0A0B1RTQ5-F1
#
_entry.id   AF-A0A0B1RTQ5-F1
#
_cell.length_a   1.000
_cell.length_b   1.000
_cell.length_c   1.000
_cell.angle_alpha   90.00
_cell.angle_beta   90.00
_cell.angle_gamma   90.00
#
_symmetry.space_group_name_H-M   'P 1'
#
loop_
_entity.id
_entity.type
_entity.pdbx_description
1 polymer ?
#
loop_
_entity_poly.entity_id
_entity_poly.type
_entity_poly.pdbx_seq_one_letter_code
_entity_poly.pdbx_strand_id
1 'polypeptide(L)'
;MGAEVGATTSVFPYNENMKEYLQHTERADIAKEADQYKDLFVSDEGAQYDKVIEINLDELVPHVNGPYTPDLGSPIDKLGENAKKNGWPLDIRVALIGSCTNSSYEDMTRAASIAQQANSISTRLSKTEFCYVHLQ
;
A
#
# COMPACT_ATOMS: atom_id res chain seq x y z
N MET A 1 -3.62 -4.28 4.67
CA MET A 1 -4.34 -5.53 4.36
C MET A 1 -4.04 -6.60 5.41
N GLY A 2 -4.46 -6.39 6.66
CA GLY A 2 -4.35 -7.41 7.72
C GLY A 2 -5.56 -8.36 7.74
N ALA A 3 -6.70 -7.92 7.22
CA ALA A 3 -7.91 -8.72 7.15
C ALA A 3 -7.72 -9.98 6.26
N GLU A 4 -6.88 -9.88 5.25
CA GLU A 4 -6.61 -10.92 4.25
C GLU A 4 -5.80 -12.10 4.81
N VAL A 5 -5.11 -11.90 5.94
CA VAL A 5 -4.44 -12.98 6.68
C VAL A 5 -5.26 -13.43 7.89
N GLY A 6 -6.51 -12.95 8.04
CA GLY A 6 -7.41 -13.30 9.14
C GLY A 6 -7.08 -12.65 10.47
N ALA A 7 -6.34 -11.53 10.48
CA ALA A 7 -6.07 -10.80 11.71
C ALA A 7 -7.36 -10.19 12.28
N THR A 8 -7.54 -10.21 13.60
CA THR A 8 -8.67 -9.54 14.26
C THR A 8 -8.67 -8.03 14.00
N THR A 9 -7.49 -7.42 14.06
CA THR A 9 -7.23 -6.03 13.67
C THR A 9 -5.73 -5.84 13.44
N SER A 10 -5.33 -4.67 12.96
CA SER A 10 -3.94 -4.26 12.88
C SER A 10 -3.84 -2.81 13.33
N VAL A 11 -2.80 -2.48 14.10
CA VAL A 11 -2.61 -1.15 14.68
C VAL A 11 -1.14 -0.74 14.54
N PHE A 12 -0.93 0.56 14.35
CA PHE A 12 0.37 1.19 14.45
C PHE A 12 0.36 2.13 15.67
N PRO A 13 1.48 2.27 16.39
CA PRO A 13 1.58 3.21 17.50
C PRO A 13 1.46 4.65 17.01
N TYR A 14 0.98 5.54 17.89
CA TYR A 14 0.86 6.96 17.56
C TYR A 14 2.25 7.57 17.27
N ASN A 15 2.35 8.32 16.17
CA ASN A 15 3.59 8.90 15.69
C ASN A 15 3.36 10.25 15.00
N GLU A 16 4.45 10.90 14.59
CA GLU A 16 4.39 12.23 13.97
C GLU A 16 3.60 12.23 12.64
N ASN A 17 3.72 11.18 11.82
CA ASN A 17 2.97 11.09 10.57
C ASN A 17 1.44 11.07 10.82
N MET A 18 0.99 10.40 11.89
CA MET A 18 -0.42 10.42 12.28
C MET A 18 -0.86 11.81 12.74
N LYS A 19 0.01 12.52 13.49
CA LYS A 19 -0.23 13.90 13.92
C LYS A 19 -0.34 14.86 12.74
N GLU A 20 0.60 14.80 11.80
CA GLU A 20 0.57 15.58 10.57
C GLU A 20 -0.72 15.30 9.78
N TYR A 21 -1.08 14.03 9.62
CA TYR A 21 -2.33 13.65 8.95
C TYR A 21 -3.57 14.25 9.66
N LEU A 22 -3.64 14.19 10.99
CA LEU A 22 -4.72 14.81 11.76
C LEU A 22 -4.79 16.32 11.54
N GLN A 23 -3.64 17.01 11.54
CA GLN A 23 -3.58 18.46 11.28
C GLN A 23 -4.04 18.81 9.86
N HIS A 24 -3.60 18.06 8.85
CA HIS A 24 -4.00 18.24 7.45
C HIS A 24 -5.47 17.95 7.17
N THR A 25 -6.13 17.25 8.08
CA THR A 25 -7.57 16.92 8.01
C THR A 25 -8.38 17.70 9.04
N GLU A 26 -7.89 18.88 9.44
CA GLU A 26 -8.58 19.84 10.33
C GLU A 26 -8.89 19.31 11.74
N ARG A 27 -8.10 18.34 12.22
CA ARG A 27 -8.22 17.69 13.55
C ARG A 27 -7.01 17.95 14.45
N ALA A 28 -6.47 19.16 14.37
CA ALA A 28 -5.26 19.56 15.11
C ALA A 28 -5.47 19.56 16.63
N ASP A 29 -6.69 19.78 17.10
CA ASP A 29 -7.10 19.68 18.50
C ASP A 29 -6.94 18.25 19.04
N ILE A 30 -7.37 17.23 18.27
CA ILE A 30 -7.19 15.82 18.62
C ILE A 30 -5.71 15.49 18.73
N ALA A 31 -4.89 15.93 17.77
CA ALA A 31 -3.45 15.69 17.81
C ALA A 31 -2.80 16.35 19.03
N LYS A 32 -3.19 17.59 19.37
CA LYS A 32 -2.69 18.30 20.55
C LYS A 32 -3.04 17.59 21.86
N GLU A 33 -4.23 17.00 21.93
CA GLU A 33 -4.62 16.21 23.11
C GLU A 33 -3.86 14.89 23.16
N ALA A 34 -3.75 14.17 22.04
CA ALA A 34 -3.01 12.91 21.96
C ALA A 34 -1.53 13.07 22.34
N ASP A 35 -0.90 14.18 21.95
CA ASP A 35 0.48 14.52 22.32
C ASP A 35 0.71 14.56 23.85
N GLN A 36 -0.31 14.97 24.63
CA GLN A 36 -0.21 15.02 26.10
C GLN A 36 -0.21 13.62 26.74
N TYR A 37 -0.71 12.61 26.03
CA TYR A 37 -0.84 11.23 26.50
C TYR A 37 -0.09 10.23 25.59
N LYS A 38 0.95 10.69 24.90
CA LYS A 38 1.69 9.90 23.91
C LYS A 38 2.13 8.53 24.44
N ASP A 39 2.54 8.48 25.70
CA ASP A 39 3.00 7.25 26.36
C ASP A 39 1.90 6.16 26.44
N LEU A 40 0.61 6.54 26.39
CA LEU A 40 -0.51 5.59 26.36
C LEU A 40 -0.78 4.99 24.97
N PHE A 41 -0.18 5.56 23.92
CA PHE A 41 -0.41 5.18 22.52
C PHE A 41 0.78 4.46 21.88
N VAL A 42 1.74 4.03 22.71
CA VAL A 42 2.88 3.22 22.34
C VAL A 42 2.88 1.93 23.16
N SER A 43 3.57 0.91 22.68
CA SER A 43 3.78 -0.32 23.47
C SER A 43 4.71 -0.06 24.65
N ASP A 44 4.42 -0.68 25.79
CA ASP A 44 5.33 -0.67 26.94
C ASP A 44 6.70 -1.26 26.60
N GLU A 45 7.73 -0.79 27.30
CA GLU A 45 9.07 -1.36 27.20
C GLU A 45 9.06 -2.85 27.62
N GLY A 46 9.58 -3.72 26.75
CA GLY A 46 9.62 -5.16 27.00
C GLY A 46 8.28 -5.89 26.83
N ALA A 47 7.29 -5.25 26.19
CA ALA A 47 6.04 -5.91 25.81
C ALA A 47 6.30 -7.23 25.06
N GLN A 48 5.59 -8.29 25.47
CA GLN A 48 5.74 -9.62 24.90
C GLN A 48 4.71 -9.84 23.80
N TYR A 49 5.15 -10.39 22.67
CA TYR A 49 4.29 -10.78 21.55
C TYR A 49 4.39 -12.30 21.36
N ASP A 50 3.25 -12.98 21.17
CA ASP A 50 3.23 -14.43 20.94
C ASP A 50 4.04 -14.85 19.70
N LYS A 51 4.11 -13.96 18.71
CA LYS A 51 4.92 -14.12 17.51
C LYS A 51 5.48 -12.77 17.06
N VAL A 52 6.78 -12.73 16.82
CA VAL A 52 7.47 -11.59 16.21
C VAL A 52 7.86 -11.96 14.78
N ILE A 53 7.52 -11.08 13.84
CA ILE A 53 7.94 -11.18 12.44
C ILE A 53 8.70 -9.90 12.13
N GLU A 54 9.94 -10.04 11.66
CA GLU A 54 10.82 -8.92 11.34
C GLU A 54 10.89 -8.75 9.82
N ILE A 55 10.75 -7.50 9.35
CA ILE A 55 10.79 -7.14 7.94
C ILE A 55 11.78 -5.98 7.78
N ASN A 56 12.84 -6.19 7.00
CA ASN A 56 13.76 -5.12 6.62
C ASN A 56 13.18 -4.34 5.43
N LEU A 57 12.88 -3.05 5.64
CA LEU A 57 12.32 -2.19 4.58
C LEU A 57 13.34 -1.81 3.51
N ASP A 58 14.65 -1.83 3.82
CA ASP A 58 15.72 -1.50 2.87
C ASP A 58 15.93 -2.62 1.83
N GLU A 59 15.56 -3.85 2.17
CA GLU A 59 15.65 -5.02 1.29
C GLU A 59 14.33 -5.30 0.56
N LEU A 60 13.25 -4.60 0.92
CA LEU A 60 11.93 -4.85 0.37
C LEU A 60 11.84 -4.33 -1.07
N VAL A 61 11.38 -5.20 -1.97
CA VAL A 61 11.15 -4.87 -3.39
C VAL A 61 9.65 -4.78 -3.69
N PRO A 62 9.24 -4.14 -4.81
CA PRO A 62 7.85 -4.15 -5.23
C PRO A 62 7.33 -5.59 -5.47
N HIS A 63 6.11 -5.86 -5.02
CA HIS A 63 5.46 -7.17 -5.10
C HIS A 63 4.11 -7.10 -5.82
N VAL A 64 3.69 -8.22 -6.39
CA VAL A 64 2.35 -8.46 -6.93
C VAL A 64 1.83 -9.77 -6.37
N ASN A 65 0.61 -9.75 -5.82
CA ASN A 65 -0.03 -10.93 -5.24
C ASN A 65 -1.15 -11.43 -6.16
N GLY A 66 -1.33 -12.75 -6.24
CA GLY A 66 -2.37 -13.39 -7.05
C GLY A 66 -1.86 -14.57 -7.88
N PRO A 67 -2.65 -15.08 -8.84
CA PRO A 67 -3.86 -14.46 -9.39
C PRO A 67 -5.18 -14.73 -8.65
N TYR A 68 -5.24 -15.76 -7.78
CA TYR A 68 -6.51 -16.18 -7.15
C TYR A 68 -6.58 -15.99 -5.63
N THR A 69 -5.46 -15.65 -5.00
CA THR A 69 -5.37 -15.53 -3.55
C THR A 69 -4.44 -14.37 -3.17
N PRO A 70 -4.77 -13.58 -2.13
CA PRO A 70 -3.98 -12.42 -1.75
C PRO A 70 -2.67 -12.77 -1.03
N ASP A 71 -2.43 -14.03 -0.67
CA ASP A 71 -1.21 -14.50 0.01
C ASP A 71 -0.12 -15.01 -0.96
N LEU A 72 -0.45 -15.23 -2.23
CA LEU A 72 0.52 -15.64 -3.25
C LEU A 72 1.31 -14.44 -3.77
N GLY A 73 2.27 -13.97 -2.99
CA GLY A 73 3.14 -12.85 -3.33
C GLY A 73 4.30 -13.24 -4.24
N SER A 74 4.52 -12.45 -5.30
CA SER A 74 5.70 -12.56 -6.18
C SER A 74 6.43 -11.22 -6.23
N PRO A 75 7.77 -11.20 -6.08
CA PRO A 75 8.58 -10.05 -6.47
C PRO A 75 8.29 -9.66 -7.92
N ILE A 76 8.26 -8.34 -8.20
CA ILE A 76 7.84 -7.83 -9.52
C ILE A 76 8.70 -8.37 -10.67
N ASP A 77 10.00 -8.60 -10.43
CA ASP A 77 10.95 -9.13 -11.41
C ASP A 77 10.71 -10.63 -11.73
N LYS A 78 10.03 -11.36 -10.84
CA LYS A 78 9.67 -12.78 -11.02
C LYS A 78 8.29 -13.01 -11.60
N LEU A 79 7.42 -12.00 -11.59
CA LEU A 79 6.03 -12.14 -12.03
C LEU A 79 5.91 -12.72 -13.45
N GLY A 80 6.71 -12.23 -14.41
CA GLY A 80 6.66 -12.68 -15.80
C GLY A 80 7.12 -14.13 -16.00
N GLU A 81 8.13 -14.57 -15.23
CA GLU A 81 8.58 -15.97 -15.22
C GLU A 81 7.50 -16.88 -14.63
N ASN A 82 6.94 -16.48 -13.48
CA ASN A 82 5.89 -17.20 -12.79
C ASN A 82 4.64 -17.34 -13.68
N ALA A 83 4.23 -16.27 -14.37
CA ALA A 83 3.10 -16.29 -15.27
C ALA A 83 3.30 -17.26 -16.44
N LYS A 84 4.47 -17.25 -17.09
CA LYS A 84 4.78 -18.20 -18.17
C LYS A 84 4.78 -19.65 -17.69
N LYS A 85 5.42 -19.91 -16.55
CA LYS A 85 5.53 -21.26 -15.97
C LYS A 85 4.16 -21.85 -15.62
N ASN A 86 3.25 -21.02 -15.11
CA ASN A 86 1.93 -21.44 -14.65
C ASN A 86 0.81 -21.23 -15.69
N GLY A 87 1.15 -20.78 -16.91
CA GLY A 87 0.18 -20.54 -17.98
C GLY A 87 -0.79 -19.38 -17.70
N TRP A 88 -0.39 -18.40 -16.90
CA TRP A 88 -1.21 -17.21 -16.63
C TRP A 88 -1.16 -16.24 -17.81
N PRO A 89 -2.27 -15.50 -18.08
CA PRO A 89 -2.28 -14.49 -19.13
C PRO A 89 -1.21 -13.42 -18.87
N LEU A 90 -0.40 -13.14 -19.90
CA LEU A 90 0.59 -12.05 -19.88
C LEU A 90 0.01 -10.72 -20.36
N ASP A 91 -1.13 -10.76 -21.03
CA ASP A 91 -1.84 -9.60 -21.53
C ASP A 91 -2.66 -8.95 -20.41
N ILE A 92 -2.28 -7.72 -20.04
CA ILE A 92 -3.03 -6.89 -19.09
C ILE A 92 -4.14 -6.21 -19.87
N ARG A 93 -5.40 -6.62 -19.64
CA ARG A 93 -6.56 -6.04 -20.34
C ARG A 93 -7.07 -4.75 -19.71
N VAL A 94 -7.03 -4.70 -18.38
CA VAL A 94 -7.54 -3.60 -17.56
C VAL A 94 -6.56 -3.32 -16.45
N ALA A 95 -6.29 -2.04 -16.21
CA ALA A 95 -5.54 -1.57 -15.05
C ALA A 95 -6.48 -0.73 -14.18
N LEU A 96 -6.60 -1.11 -12.91
CA LEU A 96 -7.47 -0.46 -11.92
C LEU A 96 -6.60 0.11 -10.82
N ILE A 97 -6.75 1.40 -10.52
CA ILE A 97 -6.10 2.05 -9.38
C ILE A 97 -7.16 2.67 -8.46
N GLY A 98 -6.84 2.77 -7.16
CA GLY A 98 -7.77 3.25 -6.14
C GLY A 98 -8.21 2.13 -5.21
N SER A 99 -9.52 2.06 -4.93
CA SER A 99 -10.14 1.31 -3.81
C SER A 99 -9.80 1.90 -2.44
N CYS A 100 -10.54 1.51 -1.40
CA CYS A 100 -10.26 1.93 -0.02
C CYS A 100 -8.84 1.61 0.48
N THR A 101 -8.12 0.70 -0.17
CA THR A 101 -6.75 0.33 0.23
C THR A 101 -5.68 1.27 -0.32
N ASN A 102 -5.88 1.83 -1.53
CA ASN A 102 -4.86 2.61 -2.25
C ASN A 102 -5.43 3.82 -2.99
N SER A 103 -6.32 4.57 -2.34
CA SER A 103 -6.94 5.79 -2.88
C SER A 103 -6.51 7.09 -2.18
N SER A 104 -5.46 7.05 -1.36
CA SER A 104 -4.98 8.26 -0.68
C SER A 104 -4.42 9.29 -1.68
N TYR A 105 -4.28 10.54 -1.25
CA TYR A 105 -3.64 11.58 -2.07
C TYR A 105 -2.20 11.18 -2.45
N GLU A 106 -1.46 10.53 -1.55
CA GLU A 106 -0.10 10.03 -1.80
C GLU A 106 -0.10 8.94 -2.88
N ASP A 107 -1.05 8.00 -2.84
CA ASP A 107 -1.18 6.95 -3.87
C ASP A 107 -1.48 7.54 -5.24
N MET A 108 -2.46 8.45 -5.31
CA MET A 108 -2.89 9.05 -6.58
C MET A 108 -1.81 9.95 -7.18
N THR A 109 -1.05 10.68 -6.37
CA THR A 109 0.05 11.50 -6.84
C THR A 109 1.24 10.67 -7.35
N ARG A 110 1.55 9.54 -6.71
CA ARG A 110 2.54 8.57 -7.23
C ARG A 110 2.12 8.03 -8.58
N ALA A 111 0.87 7.58 -8.72
CA ALA A 111 0.34 7.11 -10.00
C ALA A 111 0.37 8.19 -11.08
N ALA A 112 -0.03 9.43 -10.73
CA ALA A 112 0.01 10.57 -11.64
C ALA A 112 1.43 10.92 -12.09
N SER A 113 2.42 10.86 -11.19
CA SER A 113 3.83 11.11 -11.52
C SER A 113 4.33 10.13 -12.58
N ILE A 114 4.03 8.83 -12.43
CA ILE A 114 4.40 7.80 -13.41
C ILE A 114 3.71 8.07 -14.76
N ALA A 115 2.42 8.41 -14.74
CA ALA A 115 1.68 8.72 -15.97
C ALA A 115 2.23 9.95 -16.71
N GLN A 116 2.63 10.99 -15.96
CA GLN A 116 3.26 12.19 -16.52
C GLN A 116 4.61 11.87 -17.17
N GLN A 117 5.44 11.05 -16.52
CA GLN A 117 6.72 10.60 -17.07
C GLN A 117 6.52 9.79 -18.36
N ALA A 118 5.52 8.89 -18.41
CA ALA A 118 5.22 8.13 -19.63
C ALA A 118 4.76 9.05 -20.78
N ASN A 119 3.93 10.05 -20.48
CA ASN A 119 3.45 11.02 -21.46
C ASN A 119 4.58 11.90 -22.03
N SER A 120 5.57 12.27 -21.21
CA SER A 120 6.66 13.16 -21.64
C SER A 120 7.60 12.52 -22.65
N ILE A 121 7.74 11.19 -22.62
CA ILE A 121 8.57 10.42 -23.56
C ILE A 121 7.79 9.92 -24.80
N SER A 122 6.60 10.47 -25.08
CA SER A 122 5.72 10.08 -26.22
C SER A 122 5.46 8.58 -26.34
N THR A 123 5.64 7.83 -25.25
CA THR A 123 5.25 6.44 -25.20
C THR A 123 3.77 6.44 -24.89
N ARG A 124 2.92 6.10 -25.86
CA ARG A 124 1.53 5.81 -25.53
C ARG A 124 1.55 4.71 -24.47
N LEU A 125 0.96 4.96 -23.30
CA LEU A 125 0.61 3.88 -22.37
C LEU A 125 -0.03 2.77 -23.20
N SER A 126 0.49 1.54 -23.10
CA SER A 126 -0.01 0.41 -23.86
C SER A 126 -1.53 0.40 -23.81
N LYS A 127 -2.20 0.18 -24.94
CA LYS A 127 -3.66 0.23 -25.09
C LYS A 127 -4.35 -0.87 -24.24
N THR A 128 -4.32 -0.77 -22.92
CA THR A 128 -5.38 -1.33 -22.08
C THR A 128 -6.66 -0.60 -22.49
N GLU A 129 -7.67 -1.35 -22.93
CA GLU A 129 -8.92 -0.76 -23.41
C GLU A 129 -9.62 0.08 -22.33
N PHE A 130 -9.31 -0.17 -21.05
CA PHE A 130 -9.86 0.54 -19.90
C PHE A 130 -8.79 0.77 -18.82
N CYS A 131 -8.50 2.04 -18.54
CA CYS A 131 -7.87 2.47 -17.28
C CYS A 131 -8.94 3.20 -16.48
N TYR A 132 -9.30 2.64 -15.32
CA TYR A 132 -10.36 3.18 -14.48
C TYR A 132 -9.77 3.58 -13.13
N VAL A 133 -9.96 4.84 -12.76
CA VAL A 133 -9.61 5.37 -11.44
C VAL A 133 -10.87 5.33 -10.60
N HIS A 134 -10.92 4.45 -9.60
CA HIS A 134 -12.04 4.39 -8.67
C HIS A 134 -11.66 5.13 -7.39
N LEU A 135 -12.13 6.37 -7.28
CA LEU A 135 -12.10 7.13 -6.03
C LEU A 135 -13.40 6.82 -5.27
N GLN A 136 -13.27 6.16 -4.12
CA GLN A 136 -14.35 6.03 -3.13
C GLN A 136 -14.24 7.14 -2.10
#